data_AF-A0A2X1BLS8-F1
#
_entry.id   AF-A0A2X1BLS8-F1
#
_cell.length_a   1.000
_cell.length_b   1.000
_cell.length_c   1.000
_cell.angle_alpha   90.00
_cell.angle_beta   90.00
_cell.angle_gamma   90.00
#
_symmetry.space_group_name_H-M   'P 1'
#
loop_
_entity.id
_entity.type
_entity.pdbx_description
1 polymer ?
#
loop_
_entity_poly.entity_id
_entity_poly.type
_entity_poly.pdbx_seq_one_letter_code
_entity_poly.pdbx_strand_id
1 'polypeptide(L)' 'MTRIALLAAFALVGCGAPDRTAGEFAADPDAAARVVAACDAGRTQTECEAARRGLAEARRDARMRAYEQAF' A
#
# COMPACT_ATOMS: atom_id res chain seq x y z
N MET A 1 38.40 -5.37 -20.51
CA MET A 1 37.03 -5.94 -20.62
C MET A 1 36.69 -6.50 -19.24
N THR A 2 35.72 -6.07 -18.42
CA THR A 2 34.61 -5.13 -18.60
C THR A 2 34.10 -4.75 -17.19
N ARG A 3 34.14 -3.46 -16.86
CA ARG A 3 33.14 -2.70 -16.07
C ARG A 3 32.90 -3.05 -14.58
N ILE A 4 33.68 -2.37 -13.74
CA ILE A 4 33.22 -1.69 -12.52
C ILE A 4 31.95 -0.89 -12.86
N ALA A 5 30.77 -1.31 -12.39
CA ALA A 5 29.56 -0.50 -12.36
C ALA A 5 28.46 -1.20 -11.57
N LEU A 6 28.25 -0.73 -10.33
CA LEU A 6 27.00 -0.70 -9.56
C LEU A 6 27.39 -0.03 -8.22
N LEU A 7 27.99 1.16 -8.23
CA LEU A 7 27.24 2.44 -8.16
C LEU A 7 26.01 2.27 -7.27
N ALA A 8 26.15 2.43 -5.95
CA ALA A 8 26.10 3.73 -5.30
C ALA A 8 24.84 4.52 -5.72
N ALA A 9 23.67 4.11 -5.22
CA ALA A 9 22.44 4.91 -5.29
C ALA A 9 21.38 4.40 -4.30
N PHE A 10 21.67 4.46 -3.00
CA PHE A 10 20.63 4.79 -2.03
C PHE A 10 21.12 5.99 -1.23
N ALA A 11 21.26 7.09 -1.97
CA ALA A 11 21.34 8.41 -1.39
C ALA A 11 20.06 8.62 -0.57
N LEU A 12 20.25 8.79 0.73
CA LEU A 12 19.48 9.62 1.66
C LEU A 12 18.37 10.44 0.99
N VAL A 13 17.22 9.82 0.72
CA VAL A 13 15.96 10.52 0.47
C VAL A 13 15.46 10.99 1.84
N GLY A 14 15.02 12.24 1.91
CA GLY A 14 14.72 12.96 3.16
C GLY A 14 13.93 12.16 4.20
N CYS A 15 14.17 12.47 5.47
CA CYS A 15 13.56 11.84 6.65
C CYS A 15 12.02 11.84 6.60
N GLY A 16 11.45 10.84 5.97
CA GLY A 16 10.03 10.54 5.92
C GLY A 16 9.85 9.37 4.97
N ALA A 17 9.39 8.23 5.48
CA ALA A 17 9.01 7.14 4.59
C ALA A 17 7.95 7.67 3.60
N PRO A 18 8.04 7.33 2.30
CA PRO A 18 7.04 7.75 1.33
C PRO A 18 5.65 7.26 1.77
N ASP A 19 4.62 8.07 1.51
CA ASP A 19 3.23 7.66 1.75
C ASP A 19 2.92 6.37 1.00
N ARG A 20 2.27 5.44 1.68
CA ARG A 20 1.89 4.17 1.06
C ARG A 20 0.83 4.36 0.00
N THR A 21 1.04 3.66 -1.11
CA THR A 21 0.15 3.58 -2.26
C THR A 21 -1.05 2.68 -1.99
N ALA A 22 -2.08 2.79 -2.83
CA ALA A 22 -3.24 1.89 -2.77
C ALA A 22 -2.86 0.41 -2.94
N GLY A 23 -1.87 0.11 -3.80
CA GLY A 23 -1.39 -1.26 -4.01
C GLY A 23 -0.70 -1.84 -2.78
N GLU A 24 0.08 -1.04 -2.06
CA GLU A 24 0.69 -1.45 -0.79
C GLU A 24 -0.37 -1.71 0.30
N PHE A 25 -1.44 -0.91 0.33
CA PHE A 25 -2.58 -1.18 1.21
C PHE A 25 -3.43 -2.37 0.77
N ALA A 26 -3.54 -2.65 -0.53
CA ALA A 26 -4.23 -3.83 -1.04
C ALA A 26 -3.49 -5.13 -0.64
N ALA A 27 -2.16 -5.08 -0.56
CA ALA A 27 -1.33 -6.18 -0.11
C ALA A 27 -1.42 -6.45 1.41
N ASP A 28 -1.78 -5.45 2.22
CA ASP A 28 -2.04 -5.56 3.66
C ASP A 28 -3.38 -4.90 4.05
N PRO A 29 -4.52 -5.60 3.83
CA PRO A 29 -5.84 -5.05 4.09
C PRO A 29 -6.10 -4.73 5.57
N ASP A 30 -5.42 -5.41 6.50
CA ASP A 30 -5.55 -5.13 7.93
C ASP A 30 -4.87 -3.79 8.28
N ALA A 31 -3.70 -3.50 7.70
CA ALA A 31 -3.10 -2.19 7.81
C ALA A 31 -3.96 -1.10 7.16
N ALA A 32 -4.55 -1.38 6.00
CA ALA A 32 -5.48 -0.46 5.36
C ALA A 32 -6.68 -0.15 6.26
N ALA A 33 -7.29 -1.16 6.89
CA ALA A 33 -8.41 -0.98 7.80
C ALA A 33 -8.06 -0.11 9.02
N ARG A 34 -6.87 -0.29 9.62
CA ARG A 34 -6.40 0.53 10.74
C ARG A 34 -6.22 2.00 10.33
N VAL A 35 -5.67 2.26 9.14
CA VAL A 35 -5.51 3.62 8.62
C VAL A 35 -6.86 4.25 8.31
N VAL A 36 -7.77 3.53 7.66
CA VAL A 36 -9.13 4.01 7.39
C VAL A 36 -9.87 4.37 8.69
N ALA A 37 -9.82 3.50 9.70
CA ALA A 37 -10.44 3.78 11.00
C ALA A 37 -9.86 5.04 11.68
N ALA A 38 -8.55 5.23 11.57
CA ALA A 38 -7.88 6.44 12.04
C ALA A 38 -8.32 7.69 11.28
N CYS A 39 -8.51 7.60 9.97
CA CYS A 39 -9.03 8.68 9.14
C CYS A 39 -10.49 9.01 9.47
N ASP A 40 -11.32 7.99 9.69
CA ASP A 40 -12.72 8.15 10.09
C ASP A 40 -12.86 8.77 11.49
N ALA A 41 -11.88 8.55 12.37
CA ALA A 41 -11.77 9.23 13.67
C ALA A 41 -11.29 10.68 13.58
N GLY A 42 -11.17 11.24 12.37
CA GLY A 42 -10.79 12.63 12.14
C GLY A 42 -9.29 12.89 12.05
N ARG A 43 -8.44 11.85 12.04
CA ARG A 43 -7.00 12.07 11.79
C ARG A 43 -6.78 12.40 10.33
N THR A 44 -6.21 13.58 10.07
CA THR A 44 -5.75 13.98 8.75
C THR A 44 -4.40 13.30 8.47
N GLN A 45 -4.45 12.16 7.78
CA GLN A 45 -3.28 11.48 7.23
C GLN A 45 -3.30 11.61 5.71
N THR A 46 -2.14 11.82 5.10
CA THR A 46 -1.93 11.85 3.64
C THR A 46 -2.35 10.53 2.97
N GLU A 47 -2.25 9.43 3.70
CA GLU A 47 -2.56 8.08 3.23
C GLU A 47 -4.06 7.73 3.20
N CYS A 48 -4.96 8.59 3.69
CA CYS A 48 -6.38 8.23 3.88
C CYS A 48 -7.07 7.76 2.59
N GLU A 49 -6.87 8.45 1.48
CA GLU A 49 -7.46 8.05 0.20
C GLU A 49 -6.86 6.75 -0.33
N ALA A 50 -5.54 6.61 -0.24
CA ALA A 50 -4.83 5.42 -0.68
C ALA A 50 -5.27 4.19 0.12
N ALA A 51 -5.41 4.32 1.44
CA ALA A 51 -5.89 3.26 2.33
C ALA A 51 -7.34 2.84 2.00
N ARG A 52 -8.24 3.81 1.74
CA ARG A 52 -9.63 3.50 1.34
C ARG A 52 -9.69 2.75 0.01
N ARG A 53 -8.91 3.18 -0.98
CA ARG A 53 -8.84 2.52 -2.30
C ARG A 53 -8.25 1.12 -2.18
N GLY A 54 -7.12 0.97 -1.48
CA GLY A 54 -6.46 -0.32 -1.28
C GLY A 54 -7.35 -1.32 -0.54
N LEU A 55 -8.08 -0.90 0.49
CA LEU A 55 -9.02 -1.77 1.19
C LEU A 55 -10.20 -2.22 0.30
N ALA A 56 -10.70 -1.32 -0.56
CA ALA A 56 -11.76 -1.66 -1.51
C ALA A 56 -11.28 -2.66 -2.56
N GLU A 57 -10.05 -2.49 -3.06
CA GLU A 57 -9.39 -3.40 -4.00
C GLU A 57 -9.16 -4.79 -3.39
N ALA A 58 -8.57 -4.86 -2.19
CA ALA A 58 -8.38 -6.12 -1.48
C ALA A 58 -9.69 -6.90 -1.27
N ARG A 59 -10.79 -6.20 -0.96
CA ARG A 59 -12.13 -6.81 -0.83
C ARG A 59 -12.67 -7.31 -2.16
N ARG A 60 -12.45 -6.56 -3.24
CA ARG A 60 -12.82 -7.01 -4.60
C ARG A 60 -12.08 -8.30 -4.94
N ASP A 61 -10.77 -8.35 -4.71
CA ASP A 61 -9.95 -9.51 -5.03
C ASP A 61 -10.29 -10.70 -4.16
N ALA A 62 -10.60 -10.49 -2.88
CA ALA A 62 -11.12 -11.54 -2.00
C ALA A 62 -12.44 -12.13 -2.53
N ARG A 63 -13.36 -11.28 -3.03
CA ARG A 63 -14.60 -11.75 -3.66
C ARG A 63 -14.32 -12.55 -4.93
N MET A 64 -13.42 -12.08 -5.80
CA MET A 64 -13.08 -12.79 -7.04
C MET A 64 -12.44 -14.15 -6.76
N ARG A 65 -11.48 -14.22 -5.82
CA ARG A 65 -10.89 -15.49 -5.40
C ARG A 65 -11.92 -16.46 -4.82
N ALA A 66 -12.89 -15.96 -4.05
CA ALA A 66 -13.97 -16.80 -3.54
C ALA A 66 -14.84 -17.36 -4.68
N TYR A 67 -15.11 -16.57 -5.73
CA TYR A 67 -15.79 -17.06 -6.93
C TYR A 67 -14.96 -18.12 -7.66
N GLU A 68 -13.67 -17.89 -7.87
CA GLU A 68 -12.76 -18.85 -8.53
C GLU A 68 -12.60 -20.17 -7.77
N GLN A 69 -12.76 -20.18 -6.45
CA GLN A 69 -12.71 -21.40 -5.65
C GLN A 69 -14.03 -22.18 -5.63
N ALA A 70 -15.14 -21.51 -5.95
CA ALA A 70 -16.47 -22.11 -5.91
C ALA A 70 -16.86 -22.83 -7.21
N PHE A 71 -16.11 -22.62 -8.30
CA PHE A 71 -16.37 -23.15 -9.64
C PHE A 71 -15.11 -23.78 -10.23
#